data_AF-A0A2H0D2N7-F1
#
_entry.id   AF-A0A2H0D2N7-F1
#
_cell.length_a   1.000
_cell.length_b   1.000
_cell.length_c   1.000
_cell.angle_alpha   90.00
_cell.angle_beta   90.00
_cell.angle_gamma   90.00
#
_symmetry.space_group_name_H-M   'P 1'
#
loop_
_entity.id
_entity.type
_entity.pdbx_description
1 polymer ?
#
loop_
_entity_poly.entity_id
_entity_poly.type
_entity_poly.pdbx_seq_one_letter_code
_entity_poly.pdbx_strand_id
1 'polypeptide(L)'
;MKIAGIYSFNNGQKFVQSNFKKELTQLKAAVTAIDANLYKTKGSKEKTMPGKILYSPVGFNKAFKNNLLPLGWKNVKEQCQYSNKFYVGGYRSPAKKKIYPFRDMDFVKNKLGVEVQFGKYSFMVYNVCAKMTIFKKLGHIIAGVEIVPVKELAEQMSTGVSYFEQFVWDLEQRGTADIDIPVMIIGIRS
;
A
#
# COMPACT_ATOMS: atom_id res chain seq x y z
N MET A 1 -9.73 13.89 -5.48
CA MET A 1 -8.27 13.67 -5.32
C MET A 1 -7.62 13.73 -6.69
N LYS A 2 -6.32 14.03 -6.71
CA LYS A 2 -5.53 14.13 -7.94
C LYS A 2 -4.20 13.42 -7.77
N ILE A 3 -3.67 12.89 -8.86
CA ILE A 3 -2.29 12.40 -8.90
C ILE A 3 -1.35 13.59 -8.97
N ALA A 4 -0.38 13.63 -8.06
CA ALA A 4 0.59 14.71 -7.93
C ALA A 4 2.01 14.24 -8.27
N GLY A 5 2.32 12.95 -8.07
CA GLY A 5 3.64 12.40 -8.33
C GLY A 5 3.58 10.96 -8.81
N ILE A 6 4.57 10.57 -9.61
CA ILE A 6 4.79 9.18 -10.02
C ILE A 6 6.28 8.90 -9.84
N TYR A 7 6.60 7.78 -9.20
CA TYR A 7 7.96 7.28 -9.10
C TYR A 7 8.03 5.83 -9.61
N SER A 8 9.12 5.49 -10.30
CA SER A 8 9.29 4.20 -10.97
C SER A 8 10.34 3.36 -10.24
N PHE A 9 9.89 2.47 -9.36
CA PHE A 9 10.78 1.53 -8.69
C PHE A 9 10.97 0.27 -9.56
N ASN A 10 12.22 -0.09 -9.83
CA ASN A 10 12.59 -1.25 -10.67
C ASN A 10 11.83 -1.28 -12.02
N ASN A 11 11.86 -0.16 -12.77
CA ASN A 11 11.14 0.01 -14.04
C ASN A 11 9.60 -0.15 -13.97
N GLY A 12 9.02 -0.05 -12.77
CA GLY A 12 7.60 -0.25 -12.51
C GLY A 12 6.67 0.60 -13.35
N GLN A 13 7.00 1.88 -13.58
CA GLN A 13 6.13 2.74 -14.38
C GLN A 13 5.98 2.22 -15.81
N LYS A 14 7.11 1.97 -16.51
CA LYS A 14 7.10 1.45 -17.88
C LYS A 14 6.39 0.10 -17.93
N PHE A 15 6.73 -0.80 -17.01
CA PHE A 15 6.15 -2.14 -16.97
C PHE A 15 4.63 -2.11 -16.78
N VAL A 16 4.13 -1.32 -15.83
CA VAL A 16 2.70 -1.20 -15.55
C VAL A 16 1.97 -0.52 -16.70
N GLN A 17 2.54 0.52 -17.31
CA GLN A 17 1.93 1.19 -18.46
C GLN A 17 1.80 0.27 -19.69
N SER A 18 2.80 -0.57 -19.95
CA SER A 18 2.81 -1.47 -21.09
C SER A 18 1.91 -2.69 -20.89
N ASN A 19 1.91 -3.29 -19.69
CA ASN A 19 1.27 -4.59 -19.46
C ASN A 19 -0.09 -4.48 -18.75
N PHE A 20 -0.37 -3.38 -18.06
CA PHE A 20 -1.56 -3.20 -17.22
C PHE A 20 -2.30 -1.89 -17.54
N LYS A 21 -2.36 -1.52 -18.82
CA LYS A 21 -2.95 -0.25 -19.28
C LYS A 21 -4.40 -0.08 -18.80
N LYS A 22 -5.21 -1.15 -18.84
CA LYS A 22 -6.62 -1.12 -18.43
C LYS A 22 -6.75 -0.91 -16.92
N GLU A 23 -6.00 -1.67 -16.14
CA GLU A 23 -5.97 -1.60 -14.68
C GLU A 23 -5.47 -0.23 -14.22
N LEU A 24 -4.41 0.30 -14.84
CA LEU A 24 -3.88 1.62 -14.54
C LEU A 24 -4.91 2.72 -14.82
N THR A 25 -5.66 2.63 -15.92
CA THR A 25 -6.77 3.56 -16.20
C THR A 25 -7.84 3.49 -15.10
N GLN A 26 -8.19 2.29 -14.63
CA GLN A 26 -9.15 2.11 -13.54
C GLN A 26 -8.64 2.72 -12.22
N LEU A 27 -7.36 2.52 -11.89
CA LEU A 27 -6.74 3.10 -10.68
C LEU A 27 -6.74 4.62 -10.74
N LYS A 28 -6.37 5.20 -11.88
CA LYS A 28 -6.40 6.66 -12.09
C LYS A 28 -7.81 7.21 -11.94
N ALA A 29 -8.80 6.55 -12.56
CA ALA A 29 -10.20 6.95 -12.45
C ALA A 29 -10.71 6.86 -11.00
N ALA A 30 -10.34 5.81 -10.26
CA ALA A 30 -10.69 5.65 -8.85
C ALA A 30 -10.10 6.78 -7.98
N VAL A 31 -8.84 7.17 -8.21
CA VAL A 31 -8.24 8.33 -7.52
C VAL A 31 -9.03 9.61 -7.84
N THR A 32 -9.34 9.86 -9.12
CA THR A 32 -10.07 11.06 -9.53
C THR A 32 -11.51 11.11 -9.00
N ALA A 33 -12.18 9.96 -8.87
CA ALA A 33 -13.56 9.87 -8.41
C ALA A 33 -13.75 10.16 -6.91
N ILE A 34 -12.69 10.06 -6.10
CA ILE A 34 -12.77 10.31 -4.66
C ILE A 34 -12.75 11.81 -4.41
N ASP A 35 -13.85 12.41 -3.96
CA ASP A 35 -13.82 13.76 -3.39
C ASP A 35 -13.18 13.71 -1.99
N ALA A 36 -12.01 14.34 -1.85
CA ALA A 36 -11.28 14.30 -0.60
C ALA A 36 -12.06 14.97 0.54
N ASN A 37 -12.81 16.03 0.25
CA ASN A 37 -13.47 16.86 1.25
C ASN A 37 -14.50 16.08 2.07
N LEU A 38 -15.15 15.09 1.47
CA LEU A 38 -16.09 14.18 2.15
C LEU A 38 -15.44 13.32 3.25
N TYR A 39 -14.11 13.22 3.25
CA TYR A 39 -13.36 12.38 4.19
C TYR A 39 -12.55 13.20 5.20
N LYS A 40 -12.68 14.53 5.21
CA LYS A 40 -12.12 15.42 6.25
C LYS A 40 -13.02 15.43 7.48
N THR A 41 -13.13 14.29 8.14
CA THR A 41 -14.12 14.04 9.20
C THR A 41 -13.52 13.62 10.53
N LYS A 42 -12.20 13.39 10.60
CA LYS A 42 -11.56 12.85 11.80
C LYS A 42 -11.16 13.98 12.75
N GLY A 43 -11.84 14.07 13.90
CA GLY A 43 -11.39 14.93 15.00
C GLY A 43 -10.09 14.42 15.62
N SER A 44 -9.06 15.25 15.64
CA SER A 44 -7.77 14.94 16.24
C SER A 44 -7.82 14.97 17.77
N LYS A 45 -7.24 13.94 18.39
CA LYS A 45 -6.99 13.84 19.84
C LYS A 45 -5.51 13.96 20.18
N GLU A 46 -4.69 14.34 19.20
CA GLU A 46 -3.24 14.39 19.34
C GLU A 46 -2.83 15.65 20.09
N LYS A 47 -1.85 15.54 21.00
CA LYS A 47 -1.38 16.67 21.83
C LYS A 47 -0.93 17.87 21.01
N THR A 48 -0.37 17.63 19.83
CA THR A 48 0.14 18.67 18.91
C THR A 48 -0.95 19.35 18.07
N MET A 49 -2.13 18.74 17.95
CA MET A 49 -3.23 19.25 17.12
C MET A 49 -4.61 18.95 17.73
N PRO A 50 -4.91 19.35 18.98
CA PRO A 50 -6.19 19.02 19.61
C PRO A 50 -7.34 19.70 18.85
N GLY A 51 -8.39 18.93 18.52
CA GLY A 51 -9.62 19.46 17.92
C GLY A 51 -9.58 19.76 16.42
N LYS A 52 -8.41 19.69 15.76
CA LYS A 52 -8.30 19.86 14.30
C LYS A 52 -9.05 18.74 13.58
N ILE A 53 -9.81 19.09 12.54
CA ILE A 53 -10.47 18.12 11.67
C ILE A 53 -9.52 17.71 10.55
N LEU A 54 -9.23 16.41 10.49
CA LEU A 54 -8.25 15.78 9.62
C LEU A 54 -8.93 14.85 8.62
N TYR A 55 -8.21 14.51 7.55
CA TYR A 55 -8.63 13.44 6.66
C TYR A 55 -8.57 12.08 7.36
N SER A 56 -9.57 11.25 7.09
CA SER A 56 -9.74 9.92 7.66
C SER A 56 -9.12 8.85 6.75
N PRO A 57 -8.02 8.18 7.15
CA PRO A 57 -7.48 7.03 6.42
C PRO A 57 -8.50 5.93 6.18
N VAL A 58 -9.34 5.66 7.17
CA VAL A 58 -10.40 4.63 7.09
C VAL A 58 -11.45 5.04 6.04
N GLY A 59 -11.78 6.33 5.99
CA GLY A 59 -12.66 6.91 4.99
C GLY A 59 -12.12 6.73 3.57
N PHE A 60 -10.87 7.12 3.34
CA PHE A 60 -10.21 6.93 2.04
C PHE A 60 -10.12 5.45 1.65
N ASN A 61 -9.70 4.57 2.55
CA ASN A 61 -9.63 3.13 2.27
C ASN A 61 -11.01 2.57 1.86
N LYS A 62 -12.09 3.02 2.50
CA LYS A 62 -13.45 2.66 2.10
C LYS A 62 -13.80 3.22 0.72
N ALA A 63 -13.41 4.46 0.42
CA ALA A 63 -13.63 5.11 -0.87
C ALA A 63 -12.95 4.35 -2.02
N PHE A 64 -11.70 3.95 -1.84
CA PHE A 64 -10.98 3.12 -2.81
C PHE A 64 -11.65 1.76 -3.01
N LYS A 65 -12.07 1.10 -1.92
CA LYS A 65 -12.82 -0.16 -2.02
C LYS A 65 -14.12 -0.02 -2.82
N ASN A 66 -14.88 1.04 -2.56
CA ASN A 66 -16.14 1.30 -3.28
C ASN A 66 -15.92 1.53 -4.78
N ASN A 67 -14.80 2.12 -5.19
CA ASN A 67 -14.49 2.37 -6.60
C ASN A 67 -13.87 1.15 -7.29
N LEU A 68 -13.06 0.35 -6.60
CA LEU A 68 -12.27 -0.72 -7.23
C LEU A 68 -12.96 -2.08 -7.16
N LEU A 69 -13.63 -2.43 -6.07
CA LEU A 69 -14.26 -3.76 -5.94
C LEU A 69 -15.31 -4.04 -7.04
N PRO A 70 -16.21 -3.09 -7.41
CA PRO A 70 -17.17 -3.33 -8.49
C PRO A 70 -16.52 -3.56 -9.86
N LEU A 71 -15.27 -3.08 -10.05
CA LEU A 71 -14.50 -3.29 -11.27
C LEU A 71 -13.78 -4.65 -11.29
N GLY A 72 -14.03 -5.52 -10.30
CA GLY A 72 -13.47 -6.87 -10.21
C GLY A 72 -12.08 -6.94 -9.56
N TRP A 73 -11.63 -5.87 -8.92
CA TRP A 73 -10.48 -5.95 -8.02
C TRP A 73 -10.86 -6.72 -6.76
N LYS A 74 -9.94 -7.54 -6.24
CA LYS A 74 -10.20 -8.41 -5.09
C LYS A 74 -9.13 -8.25 -4.04
N ASN A 75 -9.52 -8.33 -2.78
CA ASN A 75 -8.60 -8.48 -1.68
C ASN A 75 -8.01 -9.91 -1.69
N VAL A 76 -6.71 -10.04 -1.49
CA VAL A 76 -6.03 -11.35 -1.44
C VAL A 76 -5.31 -11.50 -0.11
N LYS A 77 -5.69 -12.55 0.62
CA LYS A 77 -5.04 -12.93 1.87
C LYS A 77 -4.25 -14.22 1.67
N GLU A 78 -2.98 -14.15 1.98
CA GLU A 78 -2.07 -15.29 1.96
C GLU A 78 -1.81 -15.78 3.38
N GLN A 79 -2.10 -17.04 3.65
CA GLN A 79 -1.96 -17.61 4.99
C GLN A 79 -0.49 -17.94 5.28
N CYS A 80 0.02 -17.45 6.42
CA CYS A 80 1.40 -17.68 6.81
C CYS A 80 1.59 -19.04 7.50
N GLN A 81 2.23 -19.96 6.81
CA GLN A 81 2.63 -21.25 7.38
C GLN A 81 4.03 -21.18 8.02
N TYR A 82 4.08 -20.92 9.33
CA TYR A 82 5.35 -20.93 10.07
C TYR A 82 5.80 -22.35 10.41
N SER A 83 7.07 -22.64 10.11
CA SER A 83 7.76 -23.89 10.40
C SER A 83 8.53 -23.81 11.72
N ASN A 84 8.54 -24.91 12.48
CA ASN A 84 9.35 -25.04 13.69
C ASN A 84 10.77 -25.54 13.38
N LYS A 85 11.12 -25.81 12.11
CA LYS A 85 12.40 -26.38 11.67
C LYS A 85 13.63 -25.58 12.15
N PHE A 86 13.48 -24.28 12.32
CA PHE A 86 14.56 -23.37 12.67
C PHE A 86 14.62 -23.04 14.17
N TYR A 87 13.80 -23.68 15.01
CA TYR A 87 13.92 -23.53 16.46
C TYR A 87 15.17 -24.25 16.97
N VAL A 88 15.90 -23.57 17.85
CA VAL A 88 17.08 -24.12 18.52
C VAL A 88 16.67 -25.19 19.53
N GLY A 89 17.58 -26.11 19.82
CA GLY A 89 17.35 -27.18 20.79
C GLY A 89 16.88 -26.66 22.15
N GLY A 90 15.93 -27.36 22.77
CA GLY A 90 15.34 -26.97 24.06
C GLY A 90 14.19 -25.97 23.97
N TYR A 91 14.02 -25.26 22.85
CA TYR A 91 12.87 -24.38 22.65
C TYR A 91 11.66 -25.15 22.09
N ARG A 92 10.56 -25.19 22.85
CA ARG A 92 9.30 -25.77 22.40
C ARG A 92 8.40 -24.66 21.89
N SER A 93 7.86 -24.83 20.67
CA SER A 93 6.86 -23.91 20.13
C SER A 93 5.72 -23.71 21.14
N PRO A 94 5.46 -22.47 21.61
CA PRO A 94 4.44 -22.23 22.62
C PRO A 94 3.01 -22.38 22.08
N ALA A 95 2.81 -22.55 20.78
CA ALA A 95 1.50 -22.36 20.15
C ALA A 95 0.90 -23.61 19.51
N LYS A 96 -0.30 -24.01 20.00
CA LYS A 96 -1.36 -24.57 19.14
C LYS A 96 -2.00 -23.40 18.39
N LYS A 97 -1.98 -23.40 17.06
CA LYS A 97 -2.47 -22.27 16.24
C LYS A 97 -4.01 -22.12 16.36
N LYS A 98 -4.49 -21.21 17.22
CA LYS A 98 -5.92 -20.82 17.27
C LYS A 98 -6.31 -19.86 16.14
N ILE A 99 -5.38 -18.98 15.74
CA ILE A 99 -5.56 -18.01 14.67
C ILE A 99 -4.35 -18.13 13.74
N TYR A 100 -4.59 -18.27 12.45
CA TYR A 100 -3.52 -18.28 11.46
C TYR A 100 -3.21 -16.86 11.01
N PRO A 101 -1.95 -16.41 11.14
CA PRO A 101 -1.55 -15.12 10.61
C PRO A 101 -1.63 -15.12 9.09
N PHE A 102 -1.86 -13.96 8.50
CA PHE A 102 -1.87 -13.80 7.05
C PHE A 102 -1.07 -12.56 6.64
N ARG A 103 -0.76 -12.47 5.36
CA ARG A 103 -0.42 -11.22 4.69
C ARG A 103 -1.59 -10.83 3.81
N ASP A 104 -1.89 -9.54 3.82
CA ASP A 104 -3.04 -8.98 3.14
C ASP A 104 -2.56 -8.02 2.06
N MET A 105 -3.13 -8.14 0.86
CA MET A 105 -2.97 -7.15 -0.20
C MET A 105 -4.33 -6.59 -0.60
N ASP A 106 -4.43 -5.27 -0.56
CA ASP A 106 -5.70 -4.56 -0.64
C ASP A 106 -6.46 -4.91 -1.91
N PHE A 107 -5.78 -4.85 -3.06
CA PHE A 107 -6.38 -5.13 -4.36
C PHE A 107 -5.42 -5.91 -5.25
N VAL A 108 -5.93 -6.99 -5.85
CA VAL A 108 -5.25 -7.75 -6.90
C VAL A 108 -6.21 -7.92 -8.07
N LYS A 109 -5.69 -7.72 -9.28
CA LYS A 109 -6.40 -7.99 -10.53
C LYS A 109 -5.40 -8.29 -11.63
N ASN A 110 -5.63 -9.35 -12.42
CA ASN A 110 -4.80 -9.73 -13.56
C ASN A 110 -3.28 -9.80 -13.23
N LYS A 111 -2.91 -10.25 -12.01
CA LYS A 111 -1.52 -10.28 -11.50
C LYS A 111 -0.88 -8.89 -11.27
N LEU A 112 -1.65 -7.81 -11.24
CA LEU A 112 -1.22 -6.52 -10.68
C LEU A 112 -1.69 -6.41 -9.23
N GLY A 113 -0.74 -6.21 -8.31
CA GLY A 113 -1.02 -5.92 -6.90
C GLY A 113 -1.09 -4.42 -6.64
N VAL A 114 -2.00 -3.99 -5.78
CA VAL A 114 -2.14 -2.58 -5.40
C VAL A 114 -2.34 -2.45 -3.90
N GLU A 115 -1.64 -1.50 -3.34
CA GLU A 115 -1.70 -1.09 -1.94
C GLU A 115 -2.09 0.38 -1.85
N VAL A 116 -2.96 0.71 -0.91
CA VAL A 116 -3.29 2.10 -0.60
C VAL A 116 -2.85 2.38 0.83
N GLN A 117 -1.81 3.18 0.98
CA GLN A 117 -1.13 3.33 2.27
C GLN A 117 -1.20 4.76 2.79
N PHE A 118 -1.87 4.91 3.93
CA PHE A 118 -2.00 6.12 4.73
C PHE A 118 -1.43 5.93 6.15
N GLY A 119 -0.50 4.99 6.30
CA GLY A 119 0.12 4.60 7.56
C GLY A 119 1.55 5.13 7.72
N LYS A 120 2.28 4.50 8.64
CA LYS A 120 3.69 4.85 8.94
C LYS A 120 4.64 4.38 7.83
N TYR A 121 5.81 5.01 7.75
CA TYR A 121 6.83 4.75 6.73
C TYR A 121 7.24 3.28 6.65
N SER A 122 7.34 2.59 7.81
CA SER A 122 7.73 1.19 7.87
C SER A 122 6.77 0.26 7.12
N PHE A 123 5.49 0.63 7.00
CA PHE A 123 4.52 -0.14 6.23
C PHE A 123 4.63 0.09 4.73
N MET A 124 4.96 1.31 4.28
CA MET A 124 5.21 1.59 2.85
C MET A 124 6.44 0.80 2.36
N VAL A 125 7.54 0.86 3.11
CA VAL A 125 8.76 0.09 2.80
C VAL A 125 8.48 -1.41 2.85
N TYR A 126 7.74 -1.88 3.87
CA TYR A 126 7.35 -3.29 3.95
C TYR A 126 6.51 -3.74 2.75
N ASN A 127 5.56 -2.92 2.30
CA ASN A 127 4.69 -3.25 1.18
C ASN A 127 5.51 -3.52 -0.09
N VAL A 128 6.38 -2.59 -0.48
CA VAL A 128 7.14 -2.69 -1.73
C VAL A 128 8.32 -3.66 -1.62
N CYS A 129 9.13 -3.56 -0.56
CA CYS A 129 10.40 -4.30 -0.47
C CYS A 129 10.23 -5.75 0.00
N ALA A 130 9.14 -6.06 0.71
CA ALA A 130 8.91 -7.40 1.25
C ALA A 130 7.60 -8.02 0.76
N LYS A 131 6.46 -7.37 0.99
CA LYS A 131 5.15 -7.96 0.74
C LYS A 131 4.91 -8.26 -0.73
N MET A 132 5.10 -7.29 -1.62
CA MET A 132 4.91 -7.48 -3.06
C MET A 132 5.86 -8.56 -3.62
N THR A 133 7.10 -8.62 -3.15
CA THR A 133 8.06 -9.68 -3.50
C THR A 133 7.58 -11.07 -3.05
N ILE A 134 7.04 -11.19 -1.82
CA ILE A 134 6.42 -12.44 -1.33
C ILE A 134 5.24 -12.84 -2.22
N PHE A 135 4.35 -11.91 -2.54
CA PHE A 135 3.17 -12.21 -3.37
C PHE A 135 3.55 -12.54 -4.82
N LYS A 136 4.62 -11.96 -5.37
CA LYS A 136 5.19 -12.42 -6.65
C LYS A 136 5.69 -13.85 -6.55
N LYS A 137 6.48 -14.17 -5.52
CA LYS A 137 7.03 -15.51 -5.32
C LYS A 137 5.93 -16.58 -5.19
N LEU A 138 4.81 -16.23 -4.56
CA LEU A 138 3.65 -17.10 -4.42
C LEU A 138 2.70 -17.08 -5.65
N GLY A 139 3.08 -16.36 -6.70
CA GLY A 139 2.37 -16.33 -7.97
C GLY A 139 1.12 -15.46 -7.98
N HIS A 140 0.87 -14.63 -6.97
CA HIS A 140 -0.32 -13.75 -6.92
C HIS A 140 -0.20 -12.56 -7.86
N ILE A 141 1.00 -11.98 -7.98
CA ILE A 141 1.26 -10.78 -8.77
C ILE A 141 2.57 -10.91 -9.57
N ILE A 142 2.77 -10.05 -10.55
CA ILE A 142 4.05 -9.89 -11.27
C ILE A 142 4.58 -8.45 -11.23
N ALA A 143 3.72 -7.49 -10.89
CA ALA A 143 4.05 -6.09 -10.68
C ALA A 143 3.15 -5.49 -9.59
N GLY A 144 3.54 -4.31 -9.08
CA GLY A 144 2.84 -3.61 -8.03
C GLY A 144 2.52 -2.15 -8.35
N VAL A 145 1.53 -1.59 -7.65
CA VAL A 145 1.30 -0.16 -7.51
C VAL A 145 1.15 0.17 -6.02
N GLU A 146 1.86 1.17 -5.52
CA GLU A 146 1.61 1.73 -4.18
C GLU A 146 1.02 3.13 -4.34
N ILE A 147 -0.14 3.38 -3.76
CA ILE A 147 -0.78 4.70 -3.72
C ILE A 147 -0.58 5.29 -2.33
N VAL A 148 0.07 6.47 -2.27
CA VAL A 148 0.46 7.14 -1.02
C VAL A 148 0.13 8.62 -1.08
N PRO A 149 -0.17 9.29 0.06
CA PRO A 149 -0.38 10.74 0.07
C PRO A 149 0.93 11.48 -0.24
N VAL A 150 0.87 12.60 -0.95
CA VAL A 150 1.99 13.57 -0.93
C VAL A 150 2.00 14.35 0.38
N LYS A 151 3.10 15.03 0.69
CA LYS A 151 3.27 15.77 1.95
C LYS A 151 2.11 16.74 2.25
N GLU A 152 1.64 17.48 1.25
CA GLU A 152 0.47 18.39 1.36
C GLU A 152 -0.75 17.70 1.99
N LEU A 153 -1.07 16.49 1.53
CA LEU A 153 -2.20 15.73 2.03
C LEU A 153 -1.90 15.14 3.41
N ALA A 154 -0.69 14.61 3.62
CA ALA A 154 -0.27 13.99 4.88
C ALA A 154 -0.26 14.98 6.06
N GLU A 155 0.07 16.26 5.83
CA GLU A 155 0.00 17.33 6.84
C GLU A 155 -1.43 17.63 7.33
N GLN A 156 -2.43 17.16 6.60
CA GLN A 156 -3.84 17.23 6.97
C GLN A 156 -4.36 15.88 7.50
N MET A 157 -3.46 14.94 7.82
CA MET A 157 -3.74 13.63 8.42
C MET A 157 -3.13 13.54 9.82
N SER A 158 -3.22 12.37 10.46
CA SER A 158 -2.63 12.13 11.78
C SER A 158 -1.10 12.20 11.76
N THR A 159 -0.49 12.56 12.90
CA THR A 159 0.97 12.58 13.02
C THR A 159 1.57 11.21 12.70
N GLY A 160 2.66 11.22 11.93
CA GLY A 160 3.40 10.02 11.57
C GLY A 160 2.84 9.25 10.37
N VAL A 161 1.83 9.78 9.69
CA VAL A 161 1.49 9.33 8.33
C VAL A 161 2.67 9.67 7.42
N SER A 162 3.22 8.65 6.76
CA SER A 162 4.30 8.83 5.79
C SER A 162 3.73 9.29 4.45
N TYR A 163 4.59 9.82 3.60
CA TYR A 163 4.21 10.49 2.37
C TYR A 163 5.18 10.18 1.23
N PHE A 164 4.70 10.44 0.02
CA PHE A 164 5.36 10.13 -1.25
C PHE A 164 6.84 10.52 -1.27
N GLU A 165 7.17 11.75 -0.89
CA GLU A 165 8.52 12.30 -0.96
C GLU A 165 9.48 11.55 -0.02
N GLN A 166 9.05 11.23 1.20
CA GLN A 166 9.83 10.40 2.13
C GLN A 166 10.04 9.01 1.54
N PHE A 167 8.99 8.42 0.97
CA PHE A 167 9.06 7.06 0.47
C PHE A 167 9.93 6.93 -0.79
N VAL A 168 9.89 7.93 -1.67
CA VAL A 168 10.81 8.02 -2.81
C VAL A 168 12.26 8.05 -2.31
N TRP A 169 12.56 8.92 -1.34
CA TRP A 169 13.89 8.99 -0.75
C TRP A 169 14.33 7.63 -0.16
N ASP A 170 13.46 6.96 0.61
CA ASP A 170 13.76 5.64 1.18
C ASP A 170 14.10 4.60 0.09
N LEU A 171 13.35 4.60 -1.02
CA LEU A 171 13.59 3.66 -2.14
C LEU A 171 14.86 4.00 -2.93
N GLU A 172 15.18 5.28 -3.10
CA GLU A 172 16.43 5.72 -3.73
C GLU A 172 17.64 5.33 -2.89
N GLN A 173 17.60 5.57 -1.58
CA GLN A 173 18.72 5.21 -0.68
C GLN A 173 18.88 3.70 -0.53
N ARG A 174 17.79 2.94 -0.58
CA ARG A 174 17.85 1.47 -0.59
C ARG A 174 18.43 0.92 -1.90
N GLY A 175 18.08 1.53 -3.02
CA GLY A 175 18.31 0.97 -4.34
C GLY A 175 17.44 -0.27 -4.63
N THR A 176 17.78 -0.96 -5.73
CA THR A 176 17.11 -2.19 -6.19
C THR A 176 17.96 -3.43 -5.95
N ALA A 177 17.31 -4.56 -5.69
CA ALA A 177 17.90 -5.88 -5.57
C ALA A 177 17.23 -6.86 -6.54
N ASP A 178 17.88 -7.99 -6.85
CA ASP A 178 17.43 -8.97 -7.85
C ASP A 178 16.03 -9.56 -7.58
N ILE A 179 15.64 -9.62 -6.31
CA ILE A 179 14.33 -10.14 -5.90
C ILE A 179 13.20 -9.14 -6.12
N ASP A 180 13.52 -7.85 -6.27
CA ASP A 180 12.53 -6.80 -6.41
C ASP A 180 11.69 -6.98 -7.69
N ILE A 181 10.52 -6.38 -7.67
CA ILE A 181 9.54 -6.49 -8.75
C ILE A 181 9.28 -5.09 -9.32
N PRO A 182 8.77 -4.96 -10.54
CA PRO A 182 8.39 -3.66 -11.07
C PRO A 182 7.25 -3.06 -10.24
N VAL A 183 7.48 -1.92 -9.59
CA VAL A 183 6.46 -1.23 -8.78
C VAL A 183 6.36 0.24 -9.16
N MET A 184 5.13 0.69 -9.45
CA MET A 184 4.84 2.10 -9.71
C MET A 184 4.31 2.75 -8.43
N ILE A 185 4.95 3.82 -7.97
CA ILE A 185 4.48 4.58 -6.79
C ILE A 185 3.68 5.79 -7.29
N ILE A 186 2.50 6.00 -6.75
CA ILE A 186 1.59 7.09 -7.11
C ILE A 186 1.35 7.97 -5.88
N GLY A 187 1.86 9.20 -5.94
CA GLY A 187 1.57 10.24 -4.95
C GLY A 187 0.24 10.93 -5.24
N ILE A 188 -0.65 11.00 -4.26
CA ILE A 188 -1.97 11.65 -4.40
C ILE A 188 -2.13 12.85 -3.47
N ARG A 189 -2.87 13.85 -3.94
CA ARG A 189 -3.28 15.03 -3.16
C ARG A 189 -4.81 15.18 -3.13
N SER A 190 -5.31 15.98 -2.19
CA SER A 190 -6.74 16.30 -2.06
C SER A 190 -7.34 16.88 -3.35
#